data_AF-A0A7V7D5P9-F1
#
_entry.id   AF-A0A7V7D5P9-F1
#
_cell.length_a   1.000
_cell.length_b   1.000
_cell.length_c   1.000
_cell.angle_alpha   90.00
_cell.angle_beta   90.00
_cell.angle_gamma   90.00
#
_symmetry.space_group_name_H-M   'P 1'
#
loop_
_entity.id
_entity.type
_entity.pdbx_description
1 polymer ?
#
loop_
_entity_poly.entity_id
_entity_poly.type
_entity_poly.pdbx_seq_one_letter_code
_entity_poly.pdbx_strand_id
1 'polypeptide(L)'
;MKLVKRKSVTTCGLVMSGLLLLFAANCSCKKGIEKSMTKSEAEEAAVEKLTEDTEVKTQTSYESFVANPFCKACHLDFDEEELALDHELAGIGCERCHGESERHRSDEDNITPPEIMYPKSKINPTCMMCHPRHELQETEDHEPLLAGAETIFDEVCEPSASGAAEAKQYCTDCHGTKHRMKVRIVRWNKATGELIESE
;
A
#
# COMPACT_ATOMS: atom_id res chain seq x y z
N MET A 1 -13.31 -57.99 -7.99
CA MET A 1 -14.53 -58.75 -8.36
C MET A 1 -15.75 -58.12 -7.69
N LYS A 2 -16.76 -57.79 -8.50
CA LYS A 2 -18.16 -57.43 -8.17
C LYS A 2 -18.38 -56.11 -7.38
N LEU A 3 -19.38 -55.27 -7.63
CA LEU A 3 -20.32 -55.04 -8.74
C LEU A 3 -21.07 -53.74 -8.39
N VAL A 4 -20.99 -52.77 -9.30
CA VAL A 4 -21.92 -51.66 -9.63
C VAL A 4 -23.32 -51.68 -8.98
N LYS A 5 -23.80 -50.50 -8.54
CA LYS A 5 -25.21 -50.06 -8.71
C LYS A 5 -25.35 -48.53 -8.81
N ARG A 6 -25.69 -48.05 -10.02
CA ARG A 6 -26.32 -46.76 -10.34
C ARG A 6 -27.85 -46.89 -10.24
N LYS A 7 -28.56 -45.80 -9.88
CA LYS A 7 -29.90 -45.37 -10.40
C LYS A 7 -30.00 -43.83 -10.18
N SER A 8 -29.98 -42.98 -11.22
CA SER A 8 -31.09 -42.47 -12.08
C SER A 8 -32.12 -41.61 -11.32
N VAL A 9 -32.15 -40.28 -11.47
CA VAL A 9 -32.83 -39.43 -12.52
C VAL A 9 -34.34 -39.30 -12.32
N THR A 10 -34.82 -38.09 -11.96
CA THR A 10 -36.16 -37.47 -12.19
C THR A 10 -36.11 -36.06 -11.52
N THR A 11 -36.57 -34.91 -12.03
CA THR A 11 -37.37 -34.50 -13.21
C THR A 11 -37.32 -32.96 -13.34
N CYS A 12 -37.48 -32.49 -14.56
CA CYS A 12 -37.56 -31.10 -15.01
C CYS A 12 -39.01 -30.55 -14.90
N GLY A 13 -39.19 -29.23 -14.73
CA GLY A 13 -40.36 -28.50 -15.26
C GLY A 13 -41.08 -27.53 -14.32
N LEU A 14 -41.25 -26.28 -14.79
CA LEU A 14 -42.37 -25.32 -14.66
C LEU A 14 -41.83 -23.87 -14.65
N VAL A 15 -41.59 -23.25 -15.81
CA VAL A 15 -42.54 -22.48 -16.66
C VAL A 15 -42.82 -21.07 -16.10
N MET A 16 -42.06 -20.11 -16.67
CA MET A 16 -42.53 -18.85 -17.26
C MET A 16 -44.03 -18.55 -17.08
N SER A 17 -44.41 -17.68 -16.14
CA SER A 17 -45.66 -16.91 -16.23
C SER A 17 -45.70 -15.82 -15.16
N GLY A 18 -45.67 -14.55 -15.56
CA GLY A 18 -45.79 -13.45 -14.60
C GLY A 18 -45.53 -12.07 -15.18
N LEU A 19 -45.77 -11.86 -16.47
CA LEU A 19 -45.74 -10.55 -17.09
C LEU A 19 -47.08 -10.35 -17.81
N LEU A 20 -47.94 -9.50 -17.23
CA LEU A 20 -49.11 -8.79 -17.80
C LEU A 20 -50.30 -8.77 -16.84
N LEU A 21 -50.36 -7.74 -15.98
CA LEU A 21 -51.62 -7.07 -15.65
C LEU A 21 -51.39 -5.56 -15.55
N LEU A 22 -52.15 -4.84 -16.37
CA LEU A 22 -52.10 -3.41 -16.69
C LEU A 22 -52.86 -2.54 -15.66
N PHE A 23 -52.37 -1.31 -15.50
CA PHE A 23 -53.08 -0.02 -15.31
C PHE A 23 -54.38 0.05 -14.47
N ALA A 24 -54.40 0.93 -13.45
CA ALA A 24 -55.29 2.10 -13.36
C ALA A 24 -55.17 2.87 -12.02
N ALA A 25 -55.47 4.18 -12.09
CA ALA A 25 -55.81 5.13 -11.01
C ALA A 25 -54.62 5.72 -10.20
N ASN A 26 -54.51 7.01 -9.90
CA ASN A 26 -55.50 8.08 -9.93
C ASN A 26 -54.78 9.45 -9.91
N CYS A 27 -55.16 10.37 -10.79
CA CYS A 27 -54.89 11.79 -10.66
C CYS A 27 -55.78 12.39 -9.56
N SER A 28 -55.26 13.26 -8.68
CA SER A 28 -56.12 14.23 -8.00
C SER A 28 -55.34 15.43 -7.40
N CYS A 29 -55.99 16.59 -7.49
CA CYS A 29 -55.74 17.87 -6.81
C CYS A 29 -54.71 18.86 -7.41
N LYS A 30 -55.27 19.70 -8.31
CA LYS A 30 -54.89 21.10 -8.55
C LYS A 30 -54.92 21.94 -7.26
N LYS A 31 -54.01 22.91 -7.15
CA LYS A 31 -54.35 24.34 -6.92
C LYS A 31 -53.14 25.24 -7.16
N GLY A 32 -53.33 26.25 -8.00
CA GLY A 32 -52.34 27.29 -8.28
C GLY A 32 -52.39 28.43 -7.27
N ILE A 33 -51.28 29.17 -7.20
CA ILE A 33 -51.21 30.56 -6.73
C ILE A 33 -50.32 31.32 -7.71
N GLU A 34 -50.83 32.43 -8.20
CA GLU A 34 -50.17 33.33 -9.16
C GLU A 34 -49.17 34.28 -8.49
N LYS A 35 -48.11 34.58 -9.28
CA LYS A 35 -47.45 35.89 -9.48
C LYS A 35 -46.43 36.41 -8.45
N SER A 36 -45.16 36.44 -8.87
CA SER A 36 -44.34 37.67 -8.93
C SER A 36 -43.09 37.45 -9.80
N MET A 37 -42.77 38.44 -10.61
CA MET A 37 -41.67 38.51 -11.58
C MET A 37 -40.29 38.35 -10.92
N THR A 38 -39.33 37.72 -11.62
CA THR A 38 -38.21 38.40 -12.34
C THR A 38 -37.30 37.39 -13.05
N LYS A 39 -37.37 37.39 -14.38
CA LYS A 39 -36.29 37.30 -15.39
C LYS A 39 -34.93 36.74 -14.92
N SER A 40 -34.65 35.47 -15.24
CA SER A 40 -33.51 35.06 -16.08
C SER A 40 -33.48 33.54 -16.28
N GLU A 41 -34.43 33.03 -17.07
CA GLU A 41 -34.25 31.77 -17.80
C GLU A 41 -33.64 32.13 -19.15
N ALA A 42 -32.43 31.65 -19.46
CA ALA A 42 -31.99 31.41 -20.83
C ALA A 42 -30.57 30.77 -20.83
N GLU A 43 -30.36 29.66 -20.12
CA GLU A 43 -29.24 28.76 -20.49
C GLU A 43 -29.37 27.32 -19.96
N GLU A 44 -30.59 26.87 -19.64
CA GLU A 44 -30.79 25.50 -19.16
C GLU A 44 -31.95 24.83 -19.91
N ALA A 45 -31.77 24.63 -21.21
CA ALA A 45 -32.72 23.88 -22.04
C ALA A 45 -32.03 23.26 -23.27
N ALA A 46 -30.99 22.47 -23.04
CA ALA A 46 -30.49 21.40 -23.90
C ALA A 46 -29.33 20.78 -23.11
N VAL A 47 -29.48 19.64 -22.46
CA VAL A 47 -29.52 18.35 -23.13
C VAL A 47 -30.38 17.38 -22.32
N GLU A 48 -31.39 16.90 -23.02
CA GLU A 48 -32.27 15.81 -22.69
C GLU A 48 -31.48 14.51 -22.46
N LYS A 49 -31.69 13.91 -21.29
CA LYS A 49 -32.00 12.48 -21.04
C LYS A 49 -31.10 11.43 -21.70
N LEU A 50 -30.54 10.55 -20.85
CA LEU A 50 -30.17 9.12 -21.02
C LEU A 50 -28.99 8.86 -20.06
N THR A 51 -29.16 8.22 -18.91
CA THR A 51 -29.31 6.77 -18.80
C THR A 51 -29.64 6.39 -17.36
N GLU A 52 -30.50 5.39 -17.28
CA GLU A 52 -30.90 4.62 -16.10
C GLU A 52 -29.75 3.67 -15.70
N ASP A 53 -29.61 3.48 -14.39
CA ASP A 53 -28.90 2.39 -13.71
C ASP A 53 -27.43 2.15 -14.05
N THR A 54 -26.56 2.80 -13.30
CA THR A 54 -25.31 2.18 -12.85
C THR A 54 -25.15 2.48 -11.37
N GLU A 55 -25.36 1.47 -10.53
CA GLU A 55 -24.83 1.48 -9.16
C GLU A 55 -23.31 1.59 -9.26
N VAL A 56 -22.82 2.82 -9.28
CA VAL A 56 -21.41 3.10 -9.04
C VAL A 56 -21.17 2.71 -7.59
N LYS A 57 -20.60 1.52 -7.40
CA LYS A 57 -19.95 1.16 -6.14
C LYS A 57 -18.82 2.15 -5.94
N THR A 58 -19.12 3.28 -5.32
CA THR A 58 -18.13 4.25 -4.85
C THR A 58 -17.30 3.54 -3.80
N GLN A 59 -16.23 2.87 -4.25
CA GLN A 59 -15.14 2.55 -3.36
C GLN A 59 -14.60 3.89 -2.91
N THR A 60 -14.93 4.28 -1.69
CA THR A 60 -14.24 5.33 -0.98
C THR A 60 -12.79 4.87 -0.85
N SER A 61 -11.96 5.18 -1.84
CA SER A 61 -10.52 5.09 -1.70
C SER A 61 -10.17 6.14 -0.65
N TYR A 62 -9.99 5.70 0.59
CA TYR A 62 -9.18 6.48 1.51
C TYR A 62 -7.81 6.57 0.85
N GLU A 63 -7.49 7.75 0.31
CA GLU A 63 -6.15 8.07 -0.14
C GLU A 63 -5.24 7.84 1.09
N SER A 64 -4.44 6.78 1.05
CA SER A 64 -3.54 6.47 2.16
C SER A 64 -2.51 7.58 2.23
N PHE A 65 -2.61 8.43 3.25
CA PHE A 65 -1.63 9.48 3.48
C PHE A 65 -0.33 8.86 4.01
N VAL A 66 0.78 9.12 3.32
CA VAL A 66 2.13 8.86 3.83
C VAL A 66 2.82 10.17 4.17
N ALA A 67 3.61 10.20 5.24
CA ALA A 67 4.18 11.44 5.76
C ALA A 67 5.53 11.83 5.12
N ASN A 68 5.85 11.25 3.95
CA ASN A 68 7.08 11.49 3.19
C ASN A 68 7.43 12.98 2.97
N PRO A 69 6.47 13.90 2.71
CA PRO A 69 6.79 15.31 2.50
C PRO A 69 7.61 15.96 3.62
N PHE A 70 7.45 15.52 4.88
CA PHE A 70 8.25 16.04 5.99
C PHE A 70 9.72 15.63 5.93
N CYS A 71 10.01 14.44 5.39
CA CYS A 71 11.37 13.93 5.25
C CYS A 71 12.03 14.47 3.98
N LYS A 72 11.26 14.58 2.90
CA LYS A 72 11.70 15.09 1.60
C LYS A 72 12.12 16.57 1.64
N ALA A 73 11.64 17.35 2.62
CA ALA A 73 12.06 18.74 2.82
C ALA A 73 13.59 18.92 2.88
N CYS A 74 14.30 17.95 3.50
CA CYS A 74 15.77 17.93 3.56
C CYS A 74 16.38 16.83 2.68
N HIS A 75 15.65 15.75 2.40
CA HIS A 75 16.11 14.62 1.60
C HIS A 75 15.48 14.55 0.20
N LEU A 76 15.65 15.62 -0.57
CA LEU A 76 15.04 15.77 -1.90
C LEU A 76 15.44 14.68 -2.90
N ASP A 77 16.63 14.08 -2.75
CA ASP A 77 17.11 12.99 -3.61
C ASP A 77 16.19 11.74 -3.58
N PHE A 78 15.33 11.60 -2.57
CA PHE A 78 14.39 10.46 -2.45
C PHE A 78 13.01 10.72 -3.04
N ASP A 79 12.74 11.91 -3.59
CA ASP A 79 11.43 12.17 -4.21
C ASP A 79 11.21 11.35 -5.48
N GLU A 80 12.30 11.04 -6.18
CA GLU A 80 12.29 10.26 -7.44
C GLU A 80 12.99 8.89 -7.30
N GLU A 81 13.32 8.49 -6.08
CA GLU A 81 14.04 7.24 -5.84
C GLU A 81 13.08 6.05 -5.83
N GLU A 82 13.39 5.04 -6.65
CA GLU A 82 12.50 3.91 -6.96
C GLU A 82 12.00 3.18 -5.70
N LEU A 83 12.88 2.88 -4.74
CA LEU A 83 12.46 2.20 -3.51
C LEU A 83 11.47 3.07 -2.71
N ALA A 84 11.78 4.36 -2.50
CA ALA A 84 10.89 5.26 -1.77
C ALA A 84 9.53 5.44 -2.48
N LEU A 85 9.53 5.56 -3.80
CA LEU A 85 8.32 5.73 -4.60
C LEU A 85 7.41 4.49 -4.59
N ASP A 86 7.98 3.30 -4.80
CA ASP A 86 7.20 2.06 -4.81
C ASP A 86 6.55 1.79 -3.45
N HIS A 87 7.27 2.10 -2.36
CA HIS A 87 6.74 1.98 -1.01
C HIS A 87 5.68 3.05 -0.72
N GLU A 88 5.87 4.30 -1.17
CA GLU A 88 4.88 5.37 -1.05
C GLU A 88 3.56 5.00 -1.75
N LEU A 89 3.63 4.44 -2.97
CA LEU A 89 2.46 3.95 -3.70
C LEU A 89 1.75 2.78 -2.99
N ALA A 90 2.50 1.99 -2.22
CA ALA A 90 1.95 0.94 -1.36
C ALA A 90 1.44 1.47 0.01
N GLY A 91 1.46 2.79 0.24
CA GLY A 91 1.04 3.41 1.50
C GLY A 91 2.06 3.27 2.64
N ILE A 92 3.32 3.01 2.32
CA ILE A 92 4.43 2.85 3.26
C ILE A 92 5.34 4.08 3.18
N GLY A 93 5.21 4.98 4.16
CA GLY A 93 6.06 6.17 4.27
C GLY A 93 7.44 5.91 4.88
N CYS A 94 8.34 6.90 4.77
CA CYS A 94 9.68 6.88 5.34
C CYS A 94 9.65 6.54 6.83
N GLU A 95 8.69 7.10 7.57
CA GLU A 95 8.50 6.92 9.00
C GLU A 95 8.22 5.47 9.41
N ARG A 96 7.67 4.66 8.49
CA ARG A 96 7.40 3.25 8.76
C ARG A 96 8.67 2.45 8.97
N CYS A 97 9.76 2.83 8.29
CA CYS A 97 11.05 2.17 8.37
C CYS A 97 12.09 2.98 9.15
N HIS A 98 12.09 4.30 9.05
CA HIS A 98 13.08 5.17 9.72
C HIS A 98 12.59 5.75 11.05
N GLY A 99 11.36 5.42 11.45
CA GLY A 99 10.67 6.01 12.60
C GLY A 99 10.20 7.42 12.31
N GLU A 100 9.30 7.94 13.15
CA GLU A 100 8.75 9.29 12.97
C GLU A 100 9.84 10.38 12.96
N SER A 101 10.97 10.15 13.65
CA SER A 101 12.17 10.99 13.55
C SER A 101 11.90 12.49 13.78
N GLU A 102 10.97 12.83 14.68
CA GLU A 102 10.58 14.21 14.96
C GLU A 102 11.79 15.07 15.37
N ARG A 103 12.60 14.58 16.33
CA ARG A 103 13.81 15.27 16.78
C ARG A 103 14.81 15.53 15.65
N HIS A 104 14.95 14.58 14.73
CA HIS A 104 15.83 14.73 13.56
C HIS A 104 15.30 15.80 12.59
N ARG A 105 14.00 15.80 12.31
CA ARG A 105 13.38 16.79 11.41
C ARG A 105 13.33 18.20 11.99
N SER A 106 13.37 18.32 13.32
CA SER A 106 13.42 19.61 14.02
C SER A 106 14.84 20.13 14.27
N ASP A 107 15.87 19.39 13.85
CA ASP A 107 17.27 19.76 14.05
C ASP A 107 17.89 20.33 12.77
N GLU A 108 17.98 21.66 12.71
CA GLU A 108 18.57 22.39 11.59
C GLU A 108 20.09 22.26 11.52
N ASP A 109 20.76 21.83 12.59
CA ASP A 109 22.21 21.56 12.61
C ASP A 109 22.54 20.14 12.11
N ASN A 110 21.52 19.31 11.84
CA ASN A 110 21.64 17.95 11.32
C ASN A 110 22.55 17.01 12.15
N ILE A 111 22.69 17.24 13.46
CA ILE A 111 23.53 16.42 14.36
C ILE A 111 22.76 15.30 15.05
N THR A 112 21.43 15.41 15.09
CA THR A 112 20.51 14.42 15.64
C THR A 112 20.26 13.34 14.59
N PRO A 113 20.52 12.05 14.89
CA PRO A 113 20.22 10.97 13.95
C PRO A 113 18.70 10.76 13.79
N PRO A 114 18.24 10.17 12.68
CA PRO A 114 16.89 9.62 12.61
C PRO A 114 16.71 8.51 13.66
N GLU A 115 15.46 8.23 14.03
CA GLU A 115 15.14 7.29 15.11
C GLU A 115 15.63 5.87 14.79
N ILE A 116 15.56 5.47 13.51
CA ILE A 116 16.04 4.17 13.06
C ILE A 116 17.04 4.34 11.90
N MET A 117 18.24 3.81 12.12
CA MET A 117 19.24 3.56 11.10
C MET A 117 19.53 2.06 11.00
N TYR A 118 19.88 1.61 9.80
CA TYR A 118 20.09 0.19 9.52
C TYR A 118 21.58 -0.16 9.42
N PRO A 119 22.19 -0.75 10.47
CA PRO A 119 23.41 -1.53 10.28
C PRO A 119 23.10 -2.73 9.38
N LYS A 120 24.13 -3.24 8.69
CA LYS A 120 23.98 -4.31 7.68
C LYS A 120 23.14 -5.49 8.18
N SER A 121 23.42 -5.98 9.39
CA SER A 121 22.71 -7.11 10.01
C SER A 121 21.20 -6.89 10.20
N LYS A 122 20.72 -5.64 10.18
CA LYS A 122 19.29 -5.32 10.32
C LYS A 122 18.57 -5.07 8.99
N ILE A 123 19.26 -4.97 7.86
CA ILE A 123 18.62 -4.64 6.56
C ILE A 123 17.62 -5.73 6.15
N ASN A 124 18.10 -6.96 5.91
CA ASN A 124 17.25 -8.04 5.40
C ASN A 124 16.09 -8.39 6.36
N PRO A 125 16.30 -8.52 7.69
CA PRO A 125 15.19 -8.78 8.62
C PRO A 125 14.11 -7.71 8.59
N THR A 126 14.48 -6.45 8.36
CA THR A 126 13.51 -5.33 8.29
C THR A 126 12.67 -5.42 7.02
N CYS A 127 13.29 -5.67 5.86
CA CYS A 127 12.54 -5.90 4.62
C CYS A 127 11.53 -7.04 4.78
N MET A 128 11.92 -8.09 5.51
CA MET A 128 11.08 -9.27 5.74
C MET A 128 9.94 -9.06 6.74
N MET A 129 9.82 -7.89 7.36
CA MET A 129 8.63 -7.53 8.14
C MET A 129 7.37 -7.41 7.28
N CYS A 130 7.54 -6.97 6.02
CA CYS A 130 6.45 -6.84 5.04
C CYS A 130 6.61 -7.80 3.84
N HIS A 131 7.82 -8.28 3.57
CA HIS A 131 8.12 -9.24 2.50
C HIS A 131 8.44 -10.62 3.09
N PRO A 132 7.43 -11.42 3.46
CA PRO A 132 7.67 -12.65 4.19
C PRO A 132 8.43 -13.66 3.33
N ARG A 133 9.35 -14.40 3.96
CA ARG A 133 10.26 -15.34 3.29
C ARG A 133 9.54 -16.30 2.34
N HIS A 134 8.40 -16.84 2.74
CA HIS A 134 7.67 -17.84 1.94
C HIS A 134 7.14 -17.28 0.62
N GLU A 135 6.90 -15.97 0.52
CA GLU A 135 6.50 -15.31 -0.73
C GLU A 135 7.71 -14.97 -1.62
N LEU A 136 8.92 -14.89 -1.03
CA LEU A 136 10.15 -14.57 -1.74
C LEU A 136 10.84 -15.79 -2.35
N GLN A 137 10.54 -16.99 -1.86
CA GLN A 137 11.19 -18.26 -2.26
C GLN A 137 10.95 -18.63 -3.73
N GLU A 138 9.90 -18.11 -4.35
CA GLU A 138 9.57 -18.41 -5.74
C GLU A 138 10.42 -17.63 -6.75
N THR A 139 11.22 -16.65 -6.29
CA THR A 139 12.13 -15.88 -7.15
C THR A 139 13.53 -16.49 -7.11
N GLU A 140 14.02 -16.99 -8.26
CA GLU A 140 15.31 -17.69 -8.37
C GLU A 140 16.49 -16.84 -7.82
N ASP A 141 16.47 -15.54 -8.06
CA ASP A 141 17.54 -14.63 -7.63
C ASP A 141 17.61 -14.39 -6.11
N HIS A 142 16.57 -14.79 -5.36
CA HIS A 142 16.53 -14.63 -3.90
C HIS A 142 17.11 -15.82 -3.13
N GLU A 143 17.31 -16.98 -3.74
CA GLU A 143 17.80 -18.19 -3.06
C GLU A 143 19.09 -17.94 -2.24
N PRO A 144 20.14 -17.28 -2.78
CA PRO A 144 21.39 -17.04 -2.04
C PRO A 144 21.21 -16.10 -0.84
N LEU A 145 20.29 -15.14 -0.94
CA LEU A 145 19.98 -14.18 0.13
C LEU A 145 19.17 -14.85 1.23
N LEU A 146 18.16 -15.64 0.86
CA LEU A 146 17.29 -16.34 1.80
C LEU A 146 18.04 -17.44 2.56
N ALA A 147 19.06 -18.06 1.97
CA ALA A 147 19.89 -19.05 2.66
C ALA A 147 20.69 -18.50 3.85
N GLY A 148 20.92 -17.17 3.91
CA GLY A 148 21.77 -16.54 4.93
C GLY A 148 21.13 -15.40 5.74
N ALA A 149 19.93 -14.94 5.39
CA ALA A 149 19.18 -14.01 6.22
C ALA A 149 18.47 -14.82 7.32
N GLU A 150 18.71 -14.57 8.60
CA GLU A 150 17.88 -15.08 9.70
C GLU A 150 16.77 -14.06 10.00
N THR A 151 15.54 -14.51 10.27
CA THR A 151 14.44 -13.67 10.72
C THR A 151 14.05 -14.01 12.15
N ILE A 152 13.37 -13.08 12.83
CA ILE A 152 12.81 -13.32 14.17
C ILE A 152 11.76 -14.44 14.21
N PHE A 153 11.28 -14.89 13.04
CA PHE A 153 10.25 -15.91 12.87
C PHE A 153 10.83 -17.29 12.54
N ASP A 154 12.11 -17.38 12.18
CA ASP A 154 12.74 -18.67 11.93
C ASP A 154 12.88 -19.42 13.27
N GLU A 155 12.47 -20.69 13.32
CA GLU A 155 12.71 -21.53 14.49
C GLU A 155 14.20 -21.49 14.81
N VAL A 156 14.56 -21.40 16.10
CA VAL A 156 15.95 -21.41 16.57
C VAL A 156 16.58 -22.75 16.18
N CYS A 157 17.01 -22.84 14.93
CA CYS A 157 17.97 -23.81 14.47
C CYS A 157 19.24 -23.45 15.23
N GLU A 158 19.84 -24.44 15.91
CA GLU A 158 21.11 -24.32 16.66
C GLU A 158 21.95 -23.16 16.15
N PRO A 159 22.42 -22.23 17.02
CA PRO A 159 23.11 -21.03 16.58
C PRO A 159 24.12 -21.46 15.55
N SER A 160 23.88 -21.06 14.30
CA SER A 160 24.87 -21.26 13.27
C SER A 160 26.15 -20.70 13.88
N ALA A 161 27.26 -21.44 13.82
CA ALA A 161 28.52 -21.03 14.45
C ALA A 161 28.96 -19.60 14.04
N SER A 162 28.29 -19.02 13.05
CA SER A 162 28.11 -17.62 12.78
C SER A 162 27.01 -16.94 13.60
N GLY A 163 27.33 -16.38 14.77
CA GLY A 163 26.46 -15.33 15.32
C GLY A 163 26.23 -14.27 14.24
N ALA A 164 24.98 -14.09 13.79
CA ALA A 164 24.60 -13.24 12.65
C ALA A 164 25.72 -13.10 11.61
N ALA A 165 26.09 -14.21 10.93
CA ALA A 165 27.06 -14.14 9.83
C ALA A 165 26.69 -12.96 8.94
N GLU A 166 27.66 -12.10 8.64
CA GLU A 166 27.45 -11.04 7.65
C GLU A 166 26.83 -11.66 6.41
N ALA A 167 25.56 -11.30 6.13
CA ALA A 167 24.91 -11.75 4.92
C ALA A 167 25.81 -11.34 3.74
N LYS A 168 26.06 -12.28 2.84
CA LYS A 168 26.90 -12.03 1.66
C LYS A 168 26.24 -11.02 0.71
N GLN A 169 24.92 -10.87 0.80
CA GLN A 169 24.11 -9.98 -0.01
C GLN A 169 22.94 -9.42 0.81
N TYR A 170 22.58 -8.17 0.53
CA TYR A 170 21.47 -7.47 1.17
C TYR A 170 20.39 -7.10 0.15
N CYS A 171 19.14 -6.98 0.58
CA CYS A 171 18.04 -6.59 -0.32
C CYS A 171 18.34 -5.27 -1.04
N THR A 172 18.99 -4.34 -0.33
CA THR A 172 19.40 -3.02 -0.85
C THR A 172 20.53 -3.07 -1.87
N ASP A 173 21.20 -4.20 -2.07
CA ASP A 173 22.22 -4.34 -3.11
C ASP A 173 21.60 -4.42 -4.52
N CYS A 174 20.30 -4.76 -4.60
CA CYS A 174 19.53 -4.77 -5.85
C CYS A 174 18.37 -3.76 -5.81
N HIS A 175 17.51 -3.82 -4.79
CA HIS A 175 16.28 -3.00 -4.72
C HIS A 175 16.50 -1.59 -4.16
N GLY A 176 17.60 -1.35 -3.44
CA GLY A 176 17.87 -0.10 -2.73
C GLY A 176 19.23 0.49 -3.09
N THR A 177 19.70 0.25 -4.32
CA THR A 177 21.04 0.68 -4.75
C THR A 177 21.20 2.19 -4.62
N LYS A 178 20.12 2.94 -4.92
CA LYS A 178 20.05 4.40 -4.82
C LYS A 178 19.44 4.93 -3.52
N HIS A 179 18.86 4.06 -2.68
CA HIS A 179 18.29 4.41 -1.38
C HIS A 179 19.37 4.72 -0.31
N ARG A 180 20.20 5.72 -0.58
CA ARG A 180 21.28 6.18 0.29
C ARG A 180 21.64 7.63 0.00
N MET A 181 21.98 8.39 1.04
CA MET A 181 22.56 9.72 0.88
C MET A 181 23.90 9.64 0.13
N LYS A 182 24.01 10.39 -0.97
CA LYS A 182 25.21 10.47 -1.83
C LYS A 182 26.37 11.16 -1.12
N VAL A 183 26.06 12.24 -0.39
CA VAL A 183 27.02 13.02 0.40
C VAL A 183 26.60 12.96 1.86
N ARG A 184 27.55 12.73 2.76
CA ARG A 184 27.34 12.74 4.21
C ARG A 184 28.47 13.51 4.88
N ILE A 185 28.12 14.66 5.44
CA ILE A 185 29.00 15.48 6.28
C ILE A 185 28.91 15.09 7.77
N VAL A 186 27.80 14.45 8.16
CA VAL A 186 27.58 13.89 9.49
C VAL A 186 27.49 12.37 9.40
N ARG A 187 28.17 11.67 10.29
CA ARG A 187 28.20 10.21 10.36
C ARG A 187 27.88 9.74 11.77
N TRP A 188 26.95 8.81 11.86
CA TRP A 188 26.58 8.16 13.11
C TRP A 188 26.91 6.67 13.07
N ASN A 189 27.07 6.09 14.26
CA ASN A 189 27.00 4.67 14.45
C ASN A 189 25.56 4.23 14.17
N LYS A 190 25.34 3.50 13.07
CA LYS A 190 23.99 3.09 12.66
C LYS A 190 23.29 2.19 13.68
N ALA A 191 24.03 1.51 14.55
CA ALA A 191 23.44 0.63 15.55
C ALA A 191 23.02 1.38 16.82
N THR A 192 23.75 2.44 17.21
CA THR A 192 23.55 3.14 18.49
C THR A 192 22.99 4.56 18.34
N GLY A 193 23.11 5.18 17.16
CA GLY A 193 22.80 6.59 16.94
C GLY A 193 23.90 7.56 17.38
N GLU A 194 24.99 7.07 17.97
CA GLU A 194 26.06 7.94 18.46
C GLU A 194 26.78 8.64 17.31
N LEU A 195 27.05 9.93 17.48
CA LEU A 195 27.81 10.73 16.52
C LEU A 195 29.26 10.25 16.45
N ILE A 196 29.73 9.94 15.24
CA ILE A 196 31.12 9.53 14.95
C ILE A 196 31.92 10.73 14.45
N GLU A 197 31.35 11.47 13.48
CA GLU A 197 32.02 12.55 12.77
C GLU A 197 31.00 13.59 12.33
N SER A 198 31.35 14.86 12.46
CA SER A 198 30.62 16.02 11.93
C SER A 198 31.65 17.06 11.50
N GLU A 199 31.56 17.55 10.27
CA GLU A 199 32.38 18.65 9.74
C GLU A 199 31.80 20.04 10.04
#